data_AF-A0A9J7IIZ2-F1
#
_entry.id   AF-A0A9J7IIZ2-F1
#
_cell.length_a   1.000
_cell.length_b   1.000
_cell.length_c   1.000
_cell.angle_alpha   90.00
_cell.angle_beta   90.00
_cell.angle_gamma   90.00
#
_symmetry.space_group_name_H-M   'P 1'
#
loop_
_entity.id
_entity.type
_entity.pdbx_description
1 polymer ?
#
loop_
_entity_poly.entity_id
_entity_poly.type
_entity_poly.pdbx_seq_one_letter_code
_entity_poly.pdbx_strand_id
1 'polypeptide(L)'
;MKAVKGKIIGLVNNNPLLRIPIKDLCEHIFLRTLIMTALNTPDRCAINKGHYQFTLDIQKVARSFYGSKFMYGNWTFQWNFYSDVCNMHCGLLNLSLTPTKSHVD
;
A
#
# COMPACT_ATOMS: atom_id res chain seq x y z
N MET A 1 10.15 -19.62 2.48
CA MET A 1 8.79 -19.02 2.42
C MET A 1 8.47 -18.73 0.96
N LYS A 2 7.25 -19.00 0.50
CA LYS A 2 6.85 -18.68 -0.89
C LYS A 2 6.67 -17.17 -1.01
N ALA A 3 7.14 -16.58 -2.11
CA ALA A 3 7.01 -15.16 -2.37
C ALA A 3 5.53 -14.75 -2.36
N VAL A 4 5.22 -13.67 -1.62
CA VAL A 4 3.88 -13.08 -1.64
C VAL A 4 3.84 -12.10 -2.81
N LYS A 5 3.01 -12.41 -3.80
CA LYS A 5 2.74 -11.58 -4.96
C LYS A 5 1.64 -10.58 -4.62
N GLY A 6 1.60 -9.49 -5.39
CA GLY A 6 0.60 -8.46 -5.19
C GLY A 6 0.15 -7.82 -6.49
N LYS A 7 -1.04 -7.25 -6.45
CA LYS A 7 -1.55 -6.36 -7.50
C LYS A 7 -2.24 -5.19 -6.82
N ILE A 8 -1.82 -3.97 -7.15
CA ILE A 8 -2.49 -2.74 -6.72
C ILE A 8 -3.07 -2.06 -7.97
N ILE A 9 -4.33 -1.66 -7.90
CA ILE A 9 -5.03 -0.92 -8.94
C ILE A 9 -5.53 0.39 -8.32
N GLY A 10 -5.14 1.52 -8.90
CA GLY A 10 -5.69 2.83 -8.56
C GLY A 10 -6.66 3.27 -9.63
N LEU A 11 -7.89 3.58 -9.23
CA LEU A 11 -8.94 4.08 -10.09
C LEU A 11 -9.29 5.52 -9.74
N VAL A 12 -9.57 6.32 -10.76
CA VAL A 12 -10.19 7.66 -10.64
C VAL A 12 -11.46 7.64 -11.45
N ASN A 13 -12.60 7.97 -10.83
CA ASN A 13 -13.91 7.91 -11.49
C ASN A 13 -14.15 6.54 -12.18
N ASN A 14 -13.84 5.45 -11.48
CA ASN A 14 -13.87 4.05 -11.97
C ASN A 14 -12.94 3.73 -13.16
N ASN A 15 -12.10 4.66 -13.61
CA ASN A 15 -11.11 4.40 -14.65
C ASN A 15 -9.77 3.99 -14.02
N PRO A 16 -9.21 2.81 -14.37
CA PRO A 16 -7.94 2.35 -13.82
C PRO A 16 -6.78 3.14 -14.42
N LEU A 17 -6.23 4.07 -13.66
CA LEU A 17 -5.08 4.90 -14.06
C LEU A 17 -3.74 4.35 -13.58
N LEU A 18 -3.76 3.57 -12.49
CA LEU A 18 -2.58 2.99 -11.90
C LEU A 18 -2.72 1.47 -11.81
N ARG A 19 -1.70 0.74 -12.25
CA ARG A 19 -1.61 -0.72 -12.13
C ARG A 19 -0.20 -1.09 -11.74
N ILE A 20 -0.02 -1.54 -10.50
CA ILE A 20 1.29 -1.93 -9.97
C ILE A 20 1.28 -3.43 -9.73
N PRO A 21 1.93 -4.23 -10.59
CA PRO A 21 2.20 -5.63 -10.30
C PRO A 21 3.37 -5.75 -9.34
N ILE A 22 3.22 -6.55 -8.29
CA ILE A 22 4.26 -6.82 -7.29
C ILE A 22 4.61 -8.29 -7.41
N LYS A 23 5.85 -8.57 -7.82
CA LYS A 23 6.36 -9.95 -7.93
C LYS A 23 6.63 -10.56 -6.56
N ASP A 24 7.19 -9.75 -5.65
CA ASP A 24 7.45 -10.11 -4.27
C ASP A 24 7.25 -8.88 -3.38
N LEU A 25 6.33 -8.95 -2.42
CA LEU A 25 6.08 -7.87 -1.45
C LEU A 25 7.31 -7.54 -0.61
N CYS A 26 8.15 -8.52 -0.34
CA CYS A 26 9.33 -8.39 0.51
C CYS A 26 10.53 -7.78 -0.24
N GLU A 27 10.56 -7.87 -1.57
CA GLU A 27 11.56 -7.19 -2.41
C GLU A 27 11.12 -5.79 -2.84
N HIS A 28 9.81 -5.51 -2.82
CA HIS A 28 9.30 -4.20 -3.20
C HIS A 28 9.69 -3.14 -2.17
N ILE A 29 10.60 -2.23 -2.55
CA ILE A 29 11.26 -1.27 -1.64
C ILE A 29 10.32 -0.58 -0.67
N PHE A 30 9.14 -0.18 -1.13
CA PHE A 30 8.19 0.52 -0.28
C PHE A 30 7.28 -0.38 0.56
N LEU A 31 6.90 -1.56 0.03
CA LEU A 31 5.98 -2.46 0.74
C LEU A 31 6.72 -3.26 1.79
N ARG A 32 7.99 -3.59 1.53
CA ARG A 32 8.89 -4.15 2.53
C ARG A 32 8.91 -3.28 3.78
N THR A 33 9.18 -1.98 3.64
CA THR A 33 9.21 -1.06 4.79
C THR A 33 7.85 -0.98 5.46
N LEU A 34 6.76 -0.86 4.70
CA LEU A 34 5.41 -0.81 5.26
C LEU A 34 5.10 -2.08 6.09
N ILE A 35 5.42 -3.26 5.57
CA ILE A 35 5.20 -4.54 6.25
C ILE A 35 6.08 -4.67 7.49
N MET A 36 7.38 -4.34 7.36
CA MET A 36 8.31 -4.42 8.49
C MET A 36 7.87 -3.47 9.61
N THR A 37 7.45 -2.25 9.28
CA THR A 37 6.93 -1.28 10.25
C THR A 37 5.59 -1.71 10.84
N ALA A 38 4.65 -2.18 10.02
CA ALA A 38 3.32 -2.58 10.48
C ALA A 38 3.38 -3.84 11.36
N LEU A 39 4.15 -4.85 10.95
CA LEU A 39 4.18 -6.15 11.63
C LEU A 39 5.31 -6.26 12.66
N ASN A 40 6.14 -5.22 12.79
CA ASN A 40 7.32 -5.17 13.67
C ASN A 40 8.21 -6.42 13.53
N THR A 41 8.51 -6.81 12.28
CA THR A 41 9.29 -8.02 11.98
C THR A 41 10.75 -7.67 11.66
N PRO A 42 11.73 -8.24 12.38
CA PRO A 42 13.15 -7.97 12.13
C PRO A 42 13.72 -8.72 10.90
N ASP A 43 13.14 -9.88 10.57
CA ASP A 43 13.65 -10.76 9.52
C ASP A 43 12.82 -10.73 8.25
N ARG A 44 13.47 -10.37 7.14
CA ARG A 44 13.11 -10.62 5.71
C ARG A 44 11.60 -10.77 5.41
N CYS A 45 10.75 -9.92 6.01
CA CYS A 45 9.31 -9.88 5.72
C CYS A 45 8.65 -11.28 5.82
N ALA A 46 9.12 -12.06 6.80
CA ALA A 46 8.56 -13.36 7.16
C ALA A 46 7.25 -13.18 7.93
N ILE A 47 6.12 -13.18 7.20
CA ILE A 47 4.81 -13.00 7.82
C ILE A 47 4.32 -14.36 8.31
N ASN A 48 4.40 -14.56 9.62
CA ASN A 48 3.90 -15.77 10.27
C ASN A 48 2.38 -15.67 10.46
N LYS A 49 1.71 -16.82 10.61
CA LYS A 49 0.29 -16.84 10.97
C LYS A 49 0.16 -16.36 12.42
N GLY A 50 -0.65 -15.34 12.67
CA GLY A 50 -0.84 -14.78 14.00
C GLY A 50 -1.78 -13.58 13.99
N HIS A 51 -2.02 -13.02 15.18
CA HIS A 51 -2.74 -11.76 15.32
C HIS A 51 -1.75 -10.62 15.32
N TYR A 52 -1.96 -9.66 14.42
CA TYR A 52 -1.15 -8.47 14.30
C TYR A 52 -2.03 -7.25 14.49
N GLN A 53 -1.60 -6.34 15.34
CA GLN A 53 -2.21 -5.04 15.49
C GLN A 53 -1.21 -3.99 15.01
N PHE A 54 -1.64 -3.17 14.07
CA PHE A 54 -0.81 -2.12 13.49
C PHE A 54 -1.61 -0.84 13.30
N THR A 55 -0.91 0.28 13.45
CA THR A 55 -1.46 1.61 13.24
C THR A 55 -0.65 2.27 12.14
N LEU A 56 -1.32 2.72 11.07
CA LEU A 56 -0.69 3.36 9.93
C LEU A 56 -1.19 4.79 9.79
N ASP A 57 -0.26 5.75 9.77
CA ASP A 57 -0.54 7.12 9.36
C ASP A 57 -0.53 7.19 7.83
N ILE A 58 -1.73 7.12 7.24
CA ILE A 58 -1.92 7.10 5.78
C ILE A 58 -1.39 8.39 5.13
N GLN A 59 -1.46 9.53 5.82
CA GLN A 59 -0.97 10.80 5.29
C GLN A 59 0.56 10.80 5.21
N LYS A 60 1.23 10.34 6.27
CA LYS A 60 2.69 10.20 6.30
C LYS A 60 3.18 9.18 5.27
N VAL A 61 2.49 8.05 5.13
CA VAL A 61 2.79 7.02 4.13
C VAL A 61 2.60 7.57 2.71
N ALA A 62 1.48 8.23 2.42
CA ALA A 62 1.23 8.81 1.10
C ALA A 62 2.30 9.86 0.73
N ARG A 63 2.72 10.69 1.69
CA ARG A 63 3.81 11.67 1.51
C ARG A 63 5.17 11.03 1.22
N SER A 64 5.52 9.94 1.89
CA SER A 64 6.82 9.28 1.63
C SER A 64 6.87 8.58 0.27
N PHE A 65 5.74 8.09 -0.23
CA PHE A 65 5.65 7.43 -1.54
C PHE A 65 5.57 8.40 -2.71
N TYR A 66 4.70 9.42 -2.63
CA TYR A 66 4.41 10.32 -3.74
C TYR A 66 5.16 11.65 -3.67
N GLY A 67 5.88 11.91 -2.56
CA GLY A 67 6.60 13.16 -2.34
C GLY A 67 5.65 14.36 -2.30
N SER A 68 5.98 15.40 -3.07
CA SER A 68 5.15 16.60 -3.29
C SER A 68 4.25 16.50 -4.52
N LYS A 69 4.33 15.42 -5.29
CA LYS A 69 3.53 15.21 -6.51
C LYS A 69 2.31 14.37 -6.17
N PHE A 70 1.28 15.03 -5.65
CA PHE A 70 0.02 14.36 -5.33
C PHE A 70 -0.84 14.17 -6.58
N MET A 71 -1.35 12.96 -6.74
CA MET A 71 -2.46 12.71 -7.65
C MET A 71 -3.74 13.15 -6.95
N TYR A 72 -4.17 14.39 -7.21
CA TYR A 72 -5.38 14.94 -6.60
C TYR A 72 -6.66 14.25 -7.11
N GLY A 73 -7.73 14.38 -6.33
CA GLY A 73 -9.07 13.88 -6.67
C GLY A 73 -9.49 12.68 -5.83
N ASN A 74 -10.61 12.08 -6.25
CA ASN A 74 -11.17 10.90 -5.60
C ASN A 74 -10.59 9.63 -6.22
N TRP A 75 -9.87 8.89 -5.40
CA TRP A 75 -9.20 7.66 -5.78
C TRP A 75 -9.82 6.47 -5.06
N THR A 76 -9.99 5.38 -5.81
CA THR A 76 -10.24 4.05 -5.24
C THR A 76 -9.01 3.20 -5.48
N PHE A 77 -8.36 2.75 -4.40
CA PHE A 77 -7.29 1.77 -4.46
C PHE A 77 -7.83 0.39 -4.12
N GLN A 78 -7.56 -0.56 -4.99
CA GLN A 78 -7.86 -1.97 -4.79
C GLN A 78 -6.54 -2.73 -4.76
N TRP A 79 -6.37 -3.62 -3.79
CA TRP A 79 -5.18 -4.47 -3.77
C TRP A 79 -5.49 -5.88 -3.33
N ASN A 80 -4.78 -6.81 -3.95
CA ASN A 80 -4.80 -8.22 -3.57
C ASN A 80 -3.35 -8.67 -3.36
N PHE A 81 -3.09 -9.27 -2.20
CA PHE A 81 -1.84 -9.94 -1.86
C PHE A 81 -2.12 -11.43 -1.73
N TYR A 82 -1.32 -12.23 -2.43
CA TYR A 82 -1.57 -13.65 -2.59
C TYR A 82 -0.25 -14.40 -2.80
N SER A 83 -0.28 -15.70 -2.52
CA SER A 83 0.81 -16.62 -2.81
C SER A 83 0.28 -17.74 -3.71
N ASP A 84 1.16 -18.64 -4.13
CA ASP A 84 0.75 -19.82 -4.91
C ASP A 84 -0.06 -20.85 -4.10
N VAL A 85 -0.33 -20.58 -2.82
CA VAL A 85 -1.01 -21.51 -1.90
C VAL A 85 -2.29 -20.89 -1.33
N CYS A 86 -2.33 -19.59 -1.11
CA CYS A 86 -3.51 -18.91 -0.60
C CYS A 86 -3.50 -17.40 -0.89
N ASN A 87 -4.69 -16.80 -0.88
CA ASN A 87 -4.87 -15.36 -0.80
C ASN A 87 -4.58 -14.91 0.63
N MET A 88 -3.70 -13.93 0.79
CA MET A 88 -3.28 -13.43 2.08
C MET A 88 -4.15 -12.25 2.55
N HIS A 89 -4.44 -11.32 1.64
CA HIS A 89 -5.19 -10.12 1.95
C HIS A 89 -5.81 -9.51 0.68
N CYS A 90 -7.06 -9.08 0.77
CA CYS A 90 -7.71 -8.26 -0.25
C CYS A 90 -8.24 -7.00 0.43
N GLY A 91 -8.03 -5.85 -0.19
CA GLY A 91 -8.42 -4.57 0.39
C GLY A 91 -8.95 -3.58 -0.64
N LEU A 92 -9.80 -2.70 -0.15
CA LEU A 92 -10.38 -1.58 -0.88
C LEU A 92 -10.27 -0.33 -0.02
N LEU A 93 -9.72 0.74 -0.58
CA LEU A 93 -9.56 2.02 0.08
C LEU A 93 -10.06 3.13 -0.83
N ASN A 94 -10.99 3.93 -0.33
CA ASN A 94 -11.43 5.16 -0.98
C ASN A 94 -10.74 6.34 -0.31
N LEU A 95 -10.02 7.15 -1.09
CA LEU A 95 -9.29 8.33 -0.62
C LEU A 95 -9.73 9.55 -1.42
N SER A 96 -9.92 10.66 -0.72
CA SER A 96 -9.97 11.98 -1.35
C SER A 96 -8.64 12.69 -1.08
N LEU A 97 -7.87 12.92 -2.13
CA LEU A 97 -6.58 13.61 -2.07
C LEU A 97 -6.78 15.05 -2.52
N THR A 98 -6.71 15.98 -1.58
CA THR A 98 -6.86 17.42 -1.84
C THR A 98 -5.53 18.15 -1.63
N PRO A 99 -5.33 19.31 -2.28
CA PRO A 99 -4.22 20.19 -1.95
C PRO A 99 -4.32 20.55 -0.47
N THR A 100 -3.21 20.47 0.26
CA THR A 100 -3.13 21.19 1.54
C THR A 100 -3.33 22.67 1.22
N LYS A 101 -4.23 23.36 1.94
CA LYS A 101 -4.24 24.82 1.92
C LYS A 101 -2.84 25.26 2.34
N SER A 102 -2.02 25.70 1.38
CA SER A 102 -0.87 26.53 1.72
C SER A 102 -1.44 27.73 2.47
N HIS A 103 -0.84 28.07 3.61
CA HIS A 103 -1.01 29.39 4.20
C HIS A 103 -0.94 30.41 3.05
N VAL A 104 -2.05 31.10 2.81
CA VAL A 104 -2.01 32.40 2.15
C VAL A 104 -1.28 33.31 3.15
N ASP A 105 -0.31 34.05 2.64
CA ASP A 105 0.70 34.84 3.34
C ASP A 105 0.22 35.54 4.63
#